data_AF-A0A9L0J044-F1
#
_entry.id   AF-A0A9L0J044-F1
#
_cell.length_a   1.000
_cell.length_b   1.000
_cell.length_c   1.000
_cell.angle_alpha   90.00
_cell.angle_beta   90.00
_cell.angle_gamma   90.00
#
_symmetry.space_group_name_H-M   'P 1'
#
loop_
_entity.id
_entity.type
_entity.pdbx_description
1 polymer ?
#
loop_
_entity_poly.entity_id
_entity_poly.type
_entity_poly.pdbx_seq_one_letter_code
_entity_poly.pdbx_strand_id
1 'polypeptide(L)'
;GLKSKAGEKDPVSLPRDVLENWTRPALSGRSAPASPAPRVFGPEWCGELLWLLLPKAPKGKSVGREKKVIHPYSRKAAQITREAHKQEKKEKLKNEKALRLNLVGEKLQWFQNHLDPKKVGYSKKDACELIERYLNRFSSELEQIELYNSIKDRQGRRHCSRETVIKQTMERERQQYEGYGLEIPDIVDMGNLKTFREWDFDLKKLPNIKMRKICANDALPKKCKKKTITAIDKDLGELELKNDSDSNDSDEEMTAVA
;
A
#
# COMPACT_ATOMS: atom_id res chain seq x y z
N GLY A 1 30.69 54.86 25.36
CA GLY A 1 29.42 55.29 24.74
C GLY A 1 28.70 54.09 24.19
N LEU A 2 27.46 53.89 24.65
CA LEU A 2 26.33 53.18 24.03
C LEU A 2 26.51 51.73 23.55
N LYS A 3 26.12 50.81 24.45
CA LYS A 3 25.61 49.47 24.17
C LYS A 3 24.24 49.57 23.48
N SER A 4 24.02 48.86 22.38
CA SER A 4 22.67 48.60 21.85
C SER A 4 22.32 47.14 22.03
N LYS A 5 21.34 46.91 22.91
CA LYS A 5 20.61 45.65 23.12
C LYS A 5 19.75 45.35 21.89
N ALA A 6 19.92 44.17 21.30
CA ALA A 6 18.87 43.55 20.50
C ALA A 6 18.05 42.67 21.46
N GLY A 7 16.76 42.97 21.57
CA GLY A 7 15.84 42.28 22.46
C GLY A 7 15.41 40.93 21.90
N GLU A 8 15.59 39.91 22.71
CA GLU A 8 14.94 38.60 22.70
C GLU A 8 13.41 38.76 22.57
N LYS A 9 12.80 38.01 21.65
CA LYS A 9 11.36 37.75 21.67
C LYS A 9 11.16 36.25 21.56
N ASP A 10 10.88 35.64 22.71
CA ASP A 10 10.44 34.26 22.82
C ASP A 10 9.07 34.05 22.15
N PRO A 11 8.82 32.84 21.63
CA PRO A 11 7.59 32.48 20.94
C PRO A 11 6.43 32.32 21.92
N VAL A 12 5.34 33.06 21.66
CA VAL A 12 4.07 32.91 22.37
C VAL A 12 3.50 31.51 22.12
N SER A 13 3.34 30.78 23.22
CA SER A 13 2.65 29.49 23.34
C SER A 13 1.23 29.55 22.78
N LEU A 14 0.93 28.64 21.85
CA LEU A 14 -0.44 28.31 21.44
C LEU A 14 -1.08 27.39 22.51
N PRO A 15 -2.30 27.66 22.98
CA PRO A 15 -3.09 26.66 23.69
C PRO A 15 -3.53 25.56 22.72
N ARG A 16 -3.19 24.31 23.05
CA ARG A 16 -3.96 23.14 22.63
C ARG A 16 -5.33 23.26 23.29
N ASP A 17 -6.39 23.12 22.49
CA ASP A 17 -7.60 22.39 22.82
C ASP A 17 -8.53 22.42 21.60
N VAL A 18 -8.27 21.50 20.67
CA VAL A 18 -9.24 21.08 19.65
C VAL A 18 -9.36 19.58 19.76
N LEU A 19 -10.13 19.17 20.75
CA LEU A 19 -10.79 17.88 20.78
C LEU A 19 -12.14 18.11 21.45
N GLU A 20 -13.21 18.11 20.66
CA GLU A 20 -14.44 17.39 21.00
C GLU A 20 -15.52 17.57 19.91
N ASN A 21 -15.99 16.41 19.46
CA ASN A 21 -17.38 16.08 19.25
C ASN A 21 -18.08 16.58 17.98
N TRP A 22 -17.97 15.69 16.99
CA TRP A 22 -19.08 15.29 16.13
C TRP A 22 -20.36 15.03 16.94
N THR A 23 -21.36 15.89 16.77
CA THR A 23 -22.77 15.52 16.91
C THR A 23 -23.62 16.41 16.03
N ARG A 24 -24.15 15.83 14.95
CA ARG A 24 -25.19 16.47 14.11
C ARG A 24 -26.52 16.47 14.85
N PRO A 25 -27.27 17.58 14.92
CA PRO A 25 -28.68 17.52 15.24
C PRO A 25 -29.48 17.17 13.98
N ALA A 26 -30.25 16.09 14.07
CA ALA A 26 -31.36 15.82 13.16
C ALA A 26 -32.54 16.71 13.55
N LEU A 27 -33.05 17.53 12.62
CA LEU A 27 -34.37 18.11 12.74
C LEU A 27 -35.16 17.92 11.44
N SER A 28 -36.23 17.16 11.67
CA SER A 28 -37.47 16.94 10.94
C SER A 28 -38.01 18.11 10.10
N GLY A 29 -38.68 17.73 9.02
CA GLY A 29 -39.99 18.30 8.68
C GLY A 29 -39.99 19.54 7.80
N ARG A 30 -39.83 19.36 6.48
CA ARG A 30 -40.48 20.24 5.50
C ARG A 30 -41.30 19.40 4.53
N SER A 31 -42.59 19.63 4.56
CA SER A 31 -43.60 19.13 3.62
C SER A 31 -43.25 19.56 2.20
N ALA A 32 -43.40 18.61 1.27
CA ALA A 32 -43.29 18.84 -0.16
C ALA A 32 -44.49 19.68 -0.65
N PRO A 33 -44.29 20.73 -1.46
CA PRO A 33 -45.39 21.32 -2.20
C PRO A 33 -45.80 20.39 -3.36
N ALA A 34 -47.11 20.27 -3.54
CA ALA A 34 -47.75 19.41 -4.53
C ALA A 34 -47.30 19.70 -5.97
N SER A 35 -47.14 18.62 -6.74
CA SER A 35 -46.89 18.63 -8.18
C SER A 35 -47.99 19.40 -8.95
N PRO A 36 -47.64 20.33 -9.85
CA PRO A 36 -48.57 20.81 -10.86
C PRO A 36 -48.66 19.78 -12.01
N ALA A 37 -49.89 19.54 -12.47
CA ALA A 37 -50.22 18.66 -13.59
C ALA A 37 -49.45 19.01 -14.88
N PRO A 38 -49.20 18.04 -15.78
CA PRO A 38 -48.50 18.30 -17.04
C PRO A 38 -49.39 19.10 -17.98
N ARG A 39 -49.01 20.36 -18.26
CA ARG A 39 -49.53 21.08 -19.43
C ARG A 39 -48.88 20.50 -20.67
N VAL A 40 -49.69 19.91 -21.53
CA VAL A 40 -49.32 19.53 -22.90
C VAL A 40 -48.99 20.81 -23.66
N PHE A 41 -47.71 21.06 -23.92
CA PHE A 41 -47.26 22.09 -24.87
C PHE A 41 -46.96 21.39 -26.20
N GLY A 42 -47.61 21.87 -27.26
CA GLY A 42 -47.50 21.32 -28.61
C GLY A 42 -46.11 21.49 -29.24
N PRO A 43 -45.83 20.77 -30.34
CA PRO A 43 -44.52 20.65 -30.95
C PRO A 43 -44.29 21.78 -31.95
N GLU A 44 -44.09 22.99 -31.46
CA GLU A 44 -43.50 24.06 -32.26
C GLU A 44 -42.38 24.67 -31.39
N TRP A 45 -41.30 25.16 -31.99
CA TRP A 45 -40.13 25.74 -31.29
C TRP A 45 -39.01 24.77 -30.83
N CYS A 46 -38.77 23.65 -31.54
CA CYS A 46 -37.53 22.87 -31.39
C CYS A 46 -36.37 23.32 -32.32
N GLY A 47 -36.45 24.50 -32.95
CA GLY A 47 -35.48 24.92 -33.97
C GLY A 47 -34.31 25.78 -33.50
N GLU A 48 -34.46 26.59 -32.44
CA GLU A 48 -33.58 27.77 -32.27
C GLU A 48 -32.73 27.81 -31.00
N LEU A 49 -32.97 26.94 -30.01
CA LEU A 49 -32.21 26.96 -28.74
C LEU A 49 -31.06 25.93 -28.67
N LEU A 50 -30.84 25.12 -29.70
CA LEU A 50 -29.69 24.20 -29.74
C LEU A 50 -28.38 24.89 -30.17
N TRP A 51 -28.45 26.10 -30.73
CA TRP A 51 -27.27 26.88 -31.16
C TRP A 51 -26.48 27.52 -30.02
N LEU A 52 -27.01 27.56 -28.80
CA LEU A 52 -26.37 28.22 -27.65
C LEU A 52 -25.56 27.30 -26.74
N LEU A 53 -25.61 25.97 -26.96
CA LEU A 53 -24.90 24.99 -26.12
C LEU A 53 -23.68 24.34 -26.80
N LEU A 54 -23.16 24.96 -27.86
CA LEU A 54 -21.95 24.48 -28.53
C LEU A 54 -20.72 25.27 -28.05
N PRO A 55 -19.72 24.64 -27.41
CA PRO A 55 -18.48 25.32 -27.08
C PRO A 55 -17.81 25.79 -28.38
N LYS A 56 -17.79 27.11 -28.59
CA LYS A 56 -17.13 27.73 -29.75
C LYS A 56 -15.70 27.19 -29.88
N ALA A 57 -15.43 26.59 -31.03
CA ALA A 57 -14.12 26.05 -31.37
C ALA A 57 -13.03 27.11 -31.16
N PRO A 58 -11.93 26.80 -30.45
CA PRO A 58 -10.83 27.74 -30.28
C PRO A 58 -10.22 28.04 -31.65
N LYS A 59 -10.36 29.28 -32.12
CA LYS A 59 -9.72 29.77 -33.36
C LYS A 59 -8.23 29.41 -33.33
N GLY A 60 -7.78 28.75 -34.40
CA GLY A 60 -6.45 28.17 -34.54
C GLY A 60 -5.34 29.13 -34.13
N LYS A 61 -4.47 28.67 -33.23
CA LYS A 61 -3.21 29.35 -32.91
C LYS A 61 -2.37 29.40 -34.18
N SER A 62 -2.04 30.60 -34.66
CA SER A 62 -1.11 30.80 -35.77
C SER A 62 0.23 30.13 -35.44
N VAL A 63 0.52 29.00 -36.08
CA VAL A 63 1.69 28.13 -35.81
C VAL A 63 3.02 28.76 -36.26
N GLY A 64 3.02 29.94 -36.88
CA GLY A 64 4.22 30.54 -37.49
C GLY A 64 4.68 31.90 -36.97
N ARG A 65 4.13 32.45 -35.87
CA ARG A 65 4.63 33.72 -35.32
C ARG A 65 5.69 33.44 -34.26
N GLU A 66 6.92 33.90 -34.51
CA GLU A 66 8.00 33.97 -33.52
C GLU A 66 7.44 34.44 -32.18
N LYS A 67 7.77 33.70 -31.11
CA LYS A 67 7.29 33.99 -29.77
C LYS A 67 7.86 35.34 -29.34
N LYS A 68 7.09 36.41 -29.59
CA LYS A 68 7.40 37.76 -29.11
C LYS A 68 7.77 37.70 -27.63
N VAL A 69 8.81 38.44 -27.24
CA VAL A 69 9.21 38.59 -25.84
C VAL A 69 7.99 38.99 -25.01
N ILE A 70 7.58 38.11 -24.10
CA ILE A 70 6.40 38.30 -23.25
C ILE A 70 6.89 38.91 -21.94
N HIS A 71 6.32 40.05 -21.56
CA HIS A 71 6.60 40.66 -20.27
C HIS A 71 6.20 39.71 -19.11
N PRO A 72 7.02 39.55 -18.05
CA PRO A 72 6.79 38.56 -16.99
C PRO A 72 5.43 38.69 -16.29
N TYR A 73 4.91 39.91 -16.12
CA TYR A 73 3.62 40.17 -15.49
C TYR A 73 2.43 40.21 -16.47
N SER A 74 2.63 39.81 -17.73
CA SER A 74 1.55 39.77 -18.73
C SER A 74 0.57 38.63 -18.46
N ARG A 75 -0.71 38.81 -18.85
CA ARG A 75 -1.72 37.73 -18.85
C ARG A 75 -1.24 36.49 -19.61
N LYS A 76 -0.50 36.67 -20.70
CA LYS A 76 0.04 35.56 -21.50
C LYS A 76 1.14 34.80 -20.75
N ALA A 77 1.99 35.50 -19.99
CA ALA A 77 2.99 34.87 -19.12
C ALA A 77 2.30 34.07 -18.00
N ALA A 78 1.27 34.64 -17.35
CA ALA A 78 0.48 33.94 -16.33
C ALA A 78 -0.25 32.70 -16.86
N GLN A 79 -0.66 32.68 -18.14
CA GLN A 79 -1.23 31.48 -18.76
C GLN A 79 -0.17 30.39 -18.98
N ILE A 80 1.02 30.77 -19.47
CA ILE A 80 2.13 29.83 -19.68
C ILE A 80 2.56 29.20 -18.35
N THR A 81 2.69 29.98 -17.27
CA THR A 81 3.06 29.43 -15.95
C THR A 81 2.01 28.46 -15.41
N ARG A 82 0.71 28.76 -15.58
CA ARG A 82 -0.37 27.84 -15.22
C ARG A 82 -0.33 26.53 -16.01
N GLU A 83 -0.11 26.62 -17.32
CA GLU A 83 0.02 25.44 -18.19
C GLU A 83 1.26 24.61 -17.82
N ALA A 84 2.40 25.25 -17.58
CA ALA A 84 3.63 24.59 -17.15
C ALA A 84 3.44 23.85 -15.81
N HIS A 85 2.84 24.50 -14.81
CA HIS A 85 2.57 23.86 -13.53
C HIS A 85 1.56 22.70 -13.63
N LYS A 86 0.59 22.79 -14.55
CA LYS A 86 -0.32 21.68 -14.85
C LYS A 86 0.43 20.50 -15.49
N GLN A 87 1.35 20.78 -16.42
CA GLN A 87 2.19 19.75 -17.05
C GLN A 87 3.12 19.11 -16.03
N GLU A 88 3.79 19.90 -15.18
CA GLU A 88 4.67 19.41 -14.12
C GLU A 88 3.92 18.46 -13.17
N LYS A 89 2.72 18.84 -12.72
CA LYS A 89 1.88 17.94 -11.89
C LYS A 89 1.52 16.65 -12.62
N LYS A 90 1.18 16.73 -13.91
CA LYS A 90 0.85 15.55 -14.72
C LYS A 90 2.06 14.64 -14.88
N GLU A 91 3.25 15.19 -15.08
CA GLU A 91 4.49 14.45 -15.20
C GLU A 91 4.91 13.82 -13.87
N LYS A 92 4.81 14.55 -12.75
CA LYS A 92 5.03 14.00 -11.41
C LYS A 92 4.16 12.77 -11.14
N LEU A 93 2.86 12.84 -11.43
CA LEU A 93 1.95 11.70 -11.27
C LEU A 93 2.29 10.52 -12.19
N LYS A 94 2.80 10.77 -13.41
CA LYS A 94 3.27 9.70 -14.29
C LYS A 94 4.54 9.05 -13.74
N ASN A 95 5.48 9.87 -13.26
CA ASN A 95 6.75 9.41 -12.71
C ASN A 95 6.50 8.59 -11.43
N GLU A 96 5.63 9.04 -10.53
CA GLU A 96 5.25 8.28 -9.32
C GLU A 96 4.64 6.92 -9.66
N LYS A 97 3.75 6.86 -10.65
CA LYS A 97 3.17 5.58 -11.12
C LYS A 97 4.23 4.68 -11.74
N ALA A 98 5.11 5.24 -12.57
CA ALA A 98 6.21 4.49 -13.18
C ALA A 98 7.17 3.95 -12.11
N LEU A 99 7.55 4.76 -11.11
CA LEU A 99 8.39 4.34 -9.99
C LEU A 99 7.76 3.20 -9.20
N ARG A 100 6.46 3.27 -8.89
CA ARG A 100 5.74 2.18 -8.22
C ARG A 100 5.78 0.89 -9.04
N LEU A 101 5.54 0.96 -10.35
CA LEU A 101 5.59 -0.20 -11.23
C LEU A 101 7.01 -0.76 -11.36
N ASN A 102 8.02 0.11 -11.46
CA ASN A 102 9.42 -0.29 -11.51
C ASN A 102 9.84 -1.03 -10.25
N LEU A 103 9.49 -0.53 -9.06
CA LEU A 103 9.79 -1.21 -7.79
C LEU A 103 9.19 -2.61 -7.72
N VAL A 104 7.96 -2.79 -8.22
CA VAL A 104 7.34 -4.12 -8.32
C VAL A 104 8.10 -4.98 -9.33
N GLY A 105 8.45 -4.43 -10.49
CA GLY A 105 9.23 -5.13 -11.52
C GLY A 105 10.59 -5.62 -11.02
N GLU A 106 11.35 -4.77 -10.34
CA GLU A 106 12.65 -5.11 -9.74
C GLU A 106 12.51 -6.21 -8.69
N LYS A 107 11.47 -6.13 -7.84
CA LYS A 107 11.15 -7.19 -6.89
C LYS A 107 10.92 -8.52 -7.60
N LEU A 108 10.08 -8.52 -8.64
CA LEU A 108 9.79 -9.74 -9.39
C LEU A 108 11.00 -10.28 -10.13
N GLN A 109 11.82 -9.40 -10.70
CA GLN A 109 13.07 -9.78 -11.35
C GLN A 109 14.02 -10.51 -10.40
N TRP A 110 14.12 -10.05 -9.15
CA TRP A 110 14.91 -10.76 -8.14
C TRP A 110 14.39 -12.19 -7.96
N PHE A 111 13.06 -12.37 -7.83
CA PHE A 111 12.48 -13.70 -7.68
C PHE A 111 12.75 -14.57 -8.92
N GLN A 112 12.57 -14.05 -10.13
CA GLN A 112 12.81 -14.79 -11.37
C GLN A 112 14.26 -15.30 -11.48
N ASN A 113 15.24 -14.47 -11.11
CA ASN A 113 16.66 -14.83 -11.14
C ASN A 113 17.04 -15.89 -10.09
N HIS A 114 16.31 -15.96 -8.98
CA HIS A 114 16.56 -16.91 -7.88
C HIS A 114 15.66 -18.15 -7.95
N LEU A 115 14.85 -18.30 -9.00
CA LEU A 115 14.10 -19.52 -9.26
C LEU A 115 14.98 -20.56 -9.95
N ASP A 116 14.84 -21.82 -9.52
CA ASP A 116 15.51 -22.95 -10.13
C ASP A 116 14.83 -23.28 -11.45
N PRO A 117 15.54 -23.21 -12.61
CA PRO A 117 14.93 -23.47 -13.91
C PRO A 117 14.45 -24.93 -14.07
N LYS A 118 15.03 -25.86 -13.30
CA LYS A 118 14.76 -27.29 -13.39
C LYS A 118 13.55 -27.76 -12.57
N LYS A 119 13.11 -26.98 -11.58
CA LYS A 119 12.09 -27.42 -10.62
C LYS A 119 10.68 -27.19 -11.19
N VAL A 120 9.82 -28.21 -11.23
CA VAL A 120 8.51 -28.10 -11.92
C VAL A 120 7.43 -27.46 -11.04
N GLY A 121 7.57 -27.51 -9.72
CA GLY A 121 6.64 -26.88 -8.80
C GLY A 121 7.28 -26.57 -7.45
N TYR A 122 6.75 -25.54 -6.79
CA TYR A 122 7.20 -25.11 -5.46
C TYR A 122 6.15 -25.45 -4.41
N SER A 123 6.61 -25.93 -3.25
CA SER A 123 5.79 -26.00 -2.06
C SER A 123 5.64 -24.62 -1.42
N LYS A 124 4.67 -24.47 -0.52
CA LYS A 124 4.54 -23.26 0.31
C LYS A 124 5.79 -23.02 1.17
N LYS A 125 6.41 -24.10 1.65
CA LYS A 125 7.68 -24.03 2.41
C LYS A 125 8.80 -23.44 1.57
N ASP A 126 8.99 -23.95 0.36
CA ASP A 126 9.98 -23.44 -0.58
C ASP A 126 9.76 -21.95 -0.90
N ALA A 127 8.49 -21.52 -0.97
CA ALA A 127 8.16 -20.12 -1.16
C ALA A 127 8.58 -19.26 0.04
N CYS A 128 8.35 -19.73 1.27
CA CYS A 128 8.85 -19.07 2.49
C CYS A 128 10.38 -19.01 2.51
N GLU A 129 11.08 -20.09 2.15
CA GLU A 129 12.55 -20.09 2.06
C GLU A 129 13.06 -19.08 1.02
N LEU A 130 12.39 -18.98 -0.13
CA LEU A 130 12.72 -18.00 -1.16
C LEU A 130 12.51 -16.56 -0.66
N ILE A 131 11.50 -16.33 0.18
CA ILE A 131 11.26 -15.03 0.83
C ILE A 131 12.36 -14.70 1.82
N GLU A 132 12.79 -15.66 2.63
CA GLU A 132 13.86 -15.43 3.59
C GLU A 132 15.17 -15.06 2.88
N ARG A 133 15.47 -15.71 1.75
CA ARG A 133 16.58 -15.31 0.88
C ARG A 133 16.41 -13.88 0.34
N TYR A 134 15.20 -13.51 -0.06
CA TYR A 134 14.90 -12.14 -0.54
C TYR A 134 15.10 -11.09 0.56
N LEU A 135 14.64 -11.36 1.79
CA LEU A 135 14.80 -10.48 2.95
C LEU A 135 16.26 -10.31 3.34
N ASN A 136 17.08 -11.36 3.13
CA ASN A 136 18.51 -11.35 3.45
C ASN A 136 19.40 -10.84 2.29
N ARG A 137 18.83 -10.31 1.20
CA ARG A 137 19.61 -9.88 0.02
C ARG A 137 20.66 -8.78 0.31
N PHE A 138 20.46 -8.00 1.36
CA PHE A 138 21.38 -6.91 1.75
C PHE A 138 22.36 -7.30 2.86
N SER A 139 22.38 -8.56 3.33
CA SER A 139 23.24 -8.97 4.44
C SER A 139 24.72 -8.73 4.13
N SER A 140 25.17 -9.06 2.93
CA SER A 140 26.56 -8.84 2.50
C SER A 140 26.94 -7.36 2.40
N GLU A 141 26.03 -6.51 1.89
CA GLU A 141 26.26 -5.06 1.81
C GLU A 141 26.37 -4.45 3.21
N LEU A 142 25.52 -4.87 4.16
CA LEU A 142 25.59 -4.41 5.54
C LEU A 142 26.88 -4.86 6.25
N GLU A 143 27.27 -6.12 6.08
CA GLU A 143 28.52 -6.65 6.62
C GLU A 143 29.73 -5.88 6.09
N GLN A 144 29.75 -5.55 4.80
CA GLN A 144 30.81 -4.75 4.20
C GLN A 144 30.87 -3.32 4.78
N ILE A 145 29.72 -2.68 5.01
CA ILE A 145 29.65 -1.35 5.63
C ILE A 145 30.15 -1.41 7.08
N GLU A 146 29.76 -2.44 7.83
CA GLU A 146 30.18 -2.65 9.21
C GLU A 146 31.69 -2.85 9.30
N LEU A 147 32.26 -3.72 8.46
CA LEU A 147 33.70 -3.96 8.39
C LEU A 147 34.49 -2.70 8.00
N TYR A 148 33.99 -1.93 7.03
CA TYR A 148 34.66 -0.70 6.62
C TYR A 148 34.68 0.34 7.74
N ASN A 149 33.59 0.44 8.50
CA ASN A 149 33.47 1.39 9.60
C ASN A 149 34.30 0.95 10.81
N SER A 150 34.37 -0.36 11.12
CA SER A 150 35.18 -0.86 12.25
C SER A 150 36.69 -0.62 12.07
N ILE A 151 37.18 -0.59 10.83
CA ILE A 151 38.60 -0.31 10.52
C ILE A 151 38.93 1.18 10.63
N LYS A 152 37.98 2.09 10.34
CA LYS A 152 38.23 3.55 10.20
C LYS A 152 37.53 4.40 11.26
N ASP A 153 37.30 3.85 12.44
CA ASP A 153 36.44 4.45 13.48
C ASP A 153 36.84 5.88 13.89
N ARG A 154 38.13 6.24 13.75
CA ARG A 154 38.64 7.59 14.04
C ARG A 154 38.30 8.66 12.97
N GLN A 155 37.83 8.28 11.78
CA GLN A 155 37.54 9.21 10.66
C GLN A 155 36.05 9.46 10.40
N GLY A 156 35.19 9.14 11.37
CA GLY A 156 33.75 9.32 11.26
C GLY A 156 33.07 8.27 10.38
N ARG A 157 31.82 7.93 10.72
CA ARG A 157 31.07 6.84 10.10
C ARG A 157 30.69 7.17 8.67
N ARG A 158 31.19 6.38 7.71
CA ARG A 158 30.84 6.52 6.29
C ARG A 158 29.60 5.66 5.98
N HIS A 159 28.91 5.99 4.89
CA HIS A 159 27.72 5.25 4.42
C HIS A 159 26.53 5.20 5.38
N CYS A 160 26.45 6.07 6.39
CA CYS A 160 25.36 6.09 7.37
C CYS A 160 23.97 6.26 6.72
N SER A 161 23.86 7.08 5.67
CA SER A 161 22.60 7.30 4.95
C SER A 161 22.13 6.03 4.23
N ARG A 162 23.03 5.34 3.50
CA ARG A 162 22.73 4.10 2.79
C ARG A 162 22.38 2.98 3.77
N GLU A 163 23.17 2.81 4.82
CA GLU A 163 22.93 1.81 5.86
C GLU A 163 21.55 1.99 6.51
N THR A 164 21.18 3.24 6.84
CA THR A 164 19.88 3.57 7.42
C THR A 164 18.74 3.22 6.47
N VAL A 165 18.86 3.56 5.17
CA VAL A 165 17.84 3.25 4.15
C VAL A 165 17.66 1.73 3.99
N ILE A 166 18.75 0.97 3.99
CA ILE A 166 18.71 -0.50 3.91
C ILE A 166 18.01 -1.07 5.14
N LYS A 167 18.44 -0.70 6.35
CA LYS A 167 17.85 -1.18 7.60
C LYS A 167 16.35 -0.87 7.69
N GLN A 168 15.95 0.35 7.35
CA GLN A 168 14.54 0.73 7.28
C GLN A 168 13.75 -0.06 6.23
N THR A 169 14.38 -0.41 5.11
CA THR A 169 13.72 -1.20 4.06
C THR A 169 13.55 -2.65 4.49
N MET A 170 14.59 -3.27 5.03
CA MET A 170 14.53 -4.64 5.59
C MET A 170 13.50 -4.74 6.71
N GLU A 171 13.46 -3.76 7.61
CA GLU A 171 12.51 -3.72 8.71
C GLU A 171 11.07 -3.68 8.20
N ARG A 172 10.77 -2.80 7.24
CA ARG A 172 9.43 -2.71 6.62
C ARG A 172 9.04 -4.01 5.91
N GLU A 173 9.96 -4.65 5.20
CA GLU A 173 9.68 -5.91 4.51
C GLU A 173 9.46 -7.07 5.49
N ARG A 174 10.22 -7.13 6.60
CA ARG A 174 10.02 -8.13 7.66
C ARG A 174 8.68 -7.97 8.36
N GLN A 175 8.34 -6.74 8.77
CA GLN A 175 7.04 -6.43 9.36
C GLN A 175 5.88 -6.83 8.43
N GLN A 176 6.02 -6.60 7.12
CA GLN A 176 5.02 -7.03 6.14
C GLN A 176 4.91 -8.55 6.06
N TYR A 177 6.04 -9.27 6.04
CA TYR A 177 6.06 -10.72 5.94
C TYR A 177 5.44 -11.42 7.17
N GLU A 178 5.73 -10.91 8.37
CA GLU A 178 5.20 -11.45 9.62
C GLU A 178 3.73 -11.08 9.85
N GLY A 179 3.34 -9.84 9.52
CA GLY A 179 1.99 -9.35 9.76
C GLY A 179 0.96 -9.77 8.70
N TYR A 180 1.07 -9.19 7.50
CA TYR A 180 0.04 -9.32 6.45
C TYR A 180 0.39 -10.35 5.36
N GLY A 181 1.66 -10.69 5.25
CA GLY A 181 2.21 -11.51 4.18
C GLY A 181 2.79 -10.67 3.03
N LEU A 182 3.93 -11.11 2.52
CA LEU A 182 4.64 -10.45 1.43
C LEU A 182 4.02 -10.89 0.09
N GLU A 183 3.70 -9.93 -0.77
CA GLU A 183 3.07 -10.20 -2.07
C GLU A 183 4.10 -10.61 -3.13
N ILE A 184 3.96 -11.82 -3.65
CA ILE A 184 4.94 -12.50 -4.53
C ILE A 184 4.16 -13.26 -5.62
N PRO A 185 4.74 -13.50 -6.80
CA PRO A 185 4.12 -14.35 -7.80
C PRO A 185 3.76 -15.70 -7.21
N ASP A 186 2.59 -16.22 -7.58
CA ASP A 186 2.16 -17.54 -7.15
C ASP A 186 3.03 -18.63 -7.80
N ILE A 187 4.12 -18.99 -7.14
CA ILE A 187 5.04 -20.05 -7.60
C ILE A 187 4.54 -21.46 -7.27
N VAL A 188 3.47 -21.57 -6.46
CA VAL A 188 2.84 -22.84 -6.11
C VAL A 188 1.98 -23.35 -7.26
N ASP A 189 1.35 -22.43 -8.01
CA ASP A 189 0.63 -22.77 -9.24
C ASP A 189 1.60 -22.99 -10.40
N MET A 190 1.60 -24.21 -10.96
CA MET A 190 2.44 -24.58 -12.09
C MET A 190 2.14 -23.76 -13.34
N GLY A 191 0.87 -23.39 -13.57
CA GLY A 191 0.48 -22.57 -14.73
C GLY A 191 1.09 -21.18 -14.65
N ASN A 192 0.93 -20.53 -13.49
CA ASN A 192 1.51 -19.22 -13.22
C ASN A 192 3.05 -19.24 -13.22
N LEU A 193 3.67 -20.31 -12.71
CA LEU A 193 5.12 -20.47 -12.71
C LEU A 193 5.72 -20.48 -14.12
N LYS A 194 5.06 -21.12 -15.09
CA LYS A 194 5.50 -21.09 -16.50
C LYS A 194 5.44 -19.67 -17.07
N THR A 195 4.31 -18.98 -16.89
CA THR A 195 4.16 -17.59 -17.33
C THR A 195 5.16 -16.65 -16.67
N PHE A 196 5.52 -16.93 -15.41
CA PHE A 196 6.49 -16.13 -14.68
C PHE A 196 7.93 -16.38 -15.14
N ARG A 197 8.27 -17.60 -15.58
CA ARG A 197 9.59 -17.92 -16.15
C ARG A 197 9.82 -17.27 -17.51
N GLU A 198 8.81 -17.34 -18.37
CA GLU A 198 8.82 -16.78 -19.72
C GLU A 198 8.59 -15.25 -19.74
N TRP A 199 8.47 -14.63 -18.56
CA TRP A 199 8.22 -13.20 -18.48
C TRP A 199 9.47 -12.40 -18.87
N ASP A 200 9.37 -11.65 -19.98
CA ASP A 200 10.46 -10.84 -20.57
C ASP A 200 10.74 -9.52 -19.82
N PHE A 201 10.45 -9.42 -18.53
CA PHE A 201 10.55 -8.18 -17.74
C PHE A 201 9.67 -7.01 -18.22
N ASP A 202 8.72 -7.25 -19.14
CA ASP A 202 7.80 -6.22 -19.60
C ASP A 202 6.76 -5.90 -18.51
N LEU A 203 6.84 -4.68 -17.99
CA LEU A 203 5.95 -4.16 -16.94
C LEU A 203 4.47 -4.15 -17.38
N LYS A 204 4.18 -4.14 -18.68
CA LYS A 204 2.79 -4.22 -19.19
C LYS A 204 2.17 -5.60 -18.99
N LYS A 205 2.98 -6.65 -18.90
CA LYS A 205 2.53 -8.04 -18.68
C LYS A 205 2.35 -8.35 -17.18
N LEU A 206 2.72 -7.45 -16.27
CA LEU A 206 2.56 -7.61 -14.82
C LEU A 206 1.13 -7.98 -14.38
N PRO A 207 0.06 -7.35 -14.90
CA PRO A 207 -1.30 -7.70 -14.49
C PRO A 207 -1.72 -9.12 -14.86
N ASN A 208 -1.02 -9.77 -15.78
CA ASN A 208 -1.30 -11.16 -16.17
C ASN A 208 -0.71 -12.17 -15.19
N ILE A 209 0.32 -11.79 -14.42
CA ILE A 209 0.96 -12.67 -13.43
C ILE A 209 0.12 -12.64 -12.16
N LYS A 210 -0.29 -13.81 -11.68
CA LYS A 210 -1.04 -13.92 -10.43
C LYS A 210 -0.11 -13.71 -9.25
N MET A 211 -0.51 -12.78 -8.39
CA MET A 211 0.18 -12.46 -7.14
C MET A 211 -0.53 -13.13 -5.96
N ARG A 212 0.25 -13.63 -5.01
CA ARG A 212 -0.23 -14.27 -3.77
C ARG A 212 0.54 -13.69 -2.59
N LYS A 213 -0.15 -13.54 -1.46
CA LYS A 213 0.45 -13.13 -0.18
C LYS A 213 0.86 -14.36 0.58
N ILE A 214 2.13 -14.39 0.99
CA ILE A 214 2.72 -15.50 1.75
C ILE A 214 3.25 -14.93 3.06
N CYS A 215 2.89 -15.56 4.17
CA CYS A 215 3.31 -15.14 5.51
C CYS A 215 4.23 -16.19 6.15
N ALA A 216 4.95 -15.79 7.20
CA ALA A 216 5.84 -16.70 7.95
C ALA A 216 5.10 -17.95 8.48
N ASN A 217 3.80 -17.80 8.82
CA ASN A 217 2.98 -18.90 9.30
C ASN A 217 2.66 -19.97 8.23
N ASP A 218 2.89 -19.68 6.93
CA ASP A 218 2.65 -20.65 5.85
C ASP A 218 3.76 -21.71 5.74
N ALA A 219 4.94 -21.44 6.30
CA ALA A 219 6.03 -22.42 6.41
C ALA A 219 5.69 -23.53 7.40
N LEU A 220 4.88 -23.22 8.41
CA LEU A 220 4.47 -24.17 9.44
C LEU A 220 3.28 -25.00 8.92
N PRO A 221 3.38 -26.34 8.94
CA PRO A 221 2.23 -27.17 8.64
C PRO A 221 1.16 -26.94 9.72
N LYS A 222 0.11 -26.19 9.37
CA LYS A 222 -1.06 -26.05 10.25
C LYS A 222 -1.59 -27.46 10.52
N LYS A 223 -1.57 -27.91 11.78
CA LYS A 223 -2.31 -29.10 12.20
C LYS A 223 -3.78 -28.84 11.88
N CYS A 224 -4.26 -29.37 10.77
CA CYS A 224 -5.67 -29.27 10.41
C CYS A 224 -6.45 -30.06 11.46
N LYS A 225 -7.18 -29.36 12.34
CA LYS A 225 -8.27 -29.98 13.08
C LYS A 225 -9.22 -30.51 12.01
N LYS A 226 -9.29 -31.84 11.84
CA LYS A 226 -10.32 -32.48 11.01
C LYS A 226 -11.66 -31.94 11.50
N LYS A 227 -12.34 -31.14 10.68
CA LYS A 227 -13.74 -30.82 10.92
C LYS A 227 -14.51 -32.10 10.62
N THR A 228 -14.96 -32.78 11.67
CA THR A 228 -15.97 -33.84 11.57
C THR A 228 -17.19 -33.22 10.91
N ILE A 229 -17.50 -33.63 9.68
CA ILE A 229 -18.78 -33.38 9.06
C ILE A 229 -19.74 -34.38 9.70
N THR A 230 -20.45 -33.98 10.74
CA THR A 230 -21.59 -34.75 11.26
C THR A 230 -22.85 -34.19 10.60
N ALA A 231 -23.27 -34.84 9.51
CA ALA A 231 -24.67 -34.86 9.12
C ALA A 231 -25.25 -36.11 9.78
N ILE A 232 -26.20 -35.95 10.70
CA ILE A 232 -27.31 -36.87 11.05
C ILE A 232 -28.16 -36.09 12.06
N ASP A 233 -29.26 -35.50 11.57
CA ASP A 233 -30.45 -35.28 12.37
C ASP A 233 -31.36 -36.48 12.14
N LYS A 234 -31.56 -37.29 13.19
CA LYS A 234 -32.70 -38.21 13.40
C LYS A 234 -32.61 -38.80 14.81
N ASP A 235 -33.18 -38.04 15.74
CA ASP A 235 -34.17 -38.45 16.75
C ASP A 235 -34.34 -39.96 17.05
N LEU A 236 -34.08 -40.36 18.32
CA LEU A 236 -34.97 -41.20 19.17
C LEU A 236 -34.22 -41.83 20.37
N GLY A 237 -34.71 -41.53 21.59
CA GLY A 237 -35.04 -42.53 22.60
C GLY A 237 -33.95 -43.03 23.57
N GLU A 238 -34.02 -42.51 24.81
CA GLU A 238 -34.12 -43.29 26.07
C GLU A 238 -33.05 -44.37 26.38
N LEU A 239 -32.27 -44.15 27.44
CA LEU A 239 -32.28 -45.03 28.63
C LEU A 239 -31.40 -44.46 29.76
N GLU A 240 -31.90 -44.75 30.95
CA GLU A 240 -31.58 -44.22 32.27
C GLU A 240 -30.33 -44.79 32.96
N LEU A 241 -29.82 -44.00 33.91
CA LEU A 241 -29.19 -44.36 35.20
C LEU A 241 -27.86 -45.14 35.23
N LYS A 242 -26.82 -44.54 35.84
CA LYS A 242 -26.47 -44.81 37.26
C LYS A 242 -25.40 -43.82 37.78
N ASN A 243 -25.65 -43.30 38.99
CA ASN A 243 -24.68 -42.63 39.84
C ASN A 243 -23.52 -43.57 40.21
N ASP A 244 -22.33 -43.04 40.49
CA ASP A 244 -21.81 -42.94 41.87
C ASP A 244 -20.32 -42.53 41.88
N SER A 245 -20.07 -41.45 42.64
CA SER A 245 -19.03 -41.30 43.67
C SER A 245 -17.51 -41.33 43.35
N ASP A 246 -16.83 -40.58 44.22
CA ASP A 246 -15.41 -40.57 44.61
C ASP A 246 -14.53 -39.59 43.81
N SER A 247 -14.33 -38.34 44.25
CA SER A 247 -13.61 -37.90 45.46
C SER A 247 -12.25 -38.59 45.62
N ASN A 248 -11.18 -37.92 45.23
CA ASN A 248 -10.06 -37.68 46.16
C ASN A 248 -9.16 -36.54 45.67
N ASP A 249 -9.20 -35.50 46.50
CA ASP A 249 -8.32 -34.36 46.64
C ASP A 249 -7.10 -34.79 47.49
N SER A 250 -5.89 -34.38 47.12
CA SER A 250 -4.68 -34.53 47.96
C SER A 250 -3.59 -33.56 47.49
N ASP A 251 -3.49 -32.44 48.20
CA ASP A 251 -2.38 -31.49 48.21
C ASP A 251 -1.21 -31.94 49.14
N GLU A 252 -0.07 -31.25 48.99
CA GLU A 252 1.13 -31.16 49.86
C GLU A 252 2.17 -32.31 49.74
N GLU A 253 3.49 -32.11 49.82
CA GLU A 253 4.28 -31.15 50.59
C GLU A 253 5.71 -30.99 50.00
N MET A 254 6.32 -29.83 50.27
CA MET A 254 7.69 -29.41 49.96
C MET A 254 8.73 -30.18 50.77
N THR A 255 9.89 -30.47 50.18
CA THR A 255 11.12 -30.70 50.97
C THR A 255 12.29 -29.92 50.38
N ALA A 256 12.90 -29.09 51.22
CA ALA A 256 14.21 -28.49 51.06
C ALA A 256 15.21 -29.34 51.84
N VAL A 257 16.38 -29.64 51.26
CA VAL A 257 17.52 -30.16 52.03
C VAL A 257 18.82 -29.55 51.50
N ALA A 258 19.44 -28.81 52.43
CA ALA A 258 20.86 -28.52 52.68
C ALA A 258 21.81 -28.19 51.51
#